data_AF-A0A7L3D7W6-F1
#
_entry.id   AF-A0A7L3D7W6-F1
#
_cell.length_a   1.000
_cell.length_b   1.000
_cell.length_c   1.000
_cell.angle_alpha   90.00
_cell.angle_beta   90.00
_cell.angle_gamma   90.00
#
_symmetry.space_group_name_H-M   'P 1'
#
loop_
_entity.id
_entity.type
_entity.pdbx_description
1 polymer ?
#
loop_
_entity_poly.entity_id
_entity_poly.type
_entity_poly.pdbx_seq_one_letter_code
_entity_poly.pdbx_strand_id
1 'polypeptide(L)' 'MYVPGKLSDIERVLVDVGTGYYVEKSAADARDFFKRKIDFLTKQMEKIQPALQEKHAMKQ' A
#
# COMPACT_ATOMS: atom_id res chain seq x y z
N MET A 1 -0.10 -10.54 -22.91
CA MET A 1 -0.72 -9.88 -24.09
C MET A 1 -1.37 -8.59 -23.63
N TYR A 2 -1.28 -7.50 -24.40
CA TYR A 2 -1.92 -6.22 -24.11
C TYR A 2 -2.95 -5.88 -25.19
N VAL A 3 -4.01 -5.17 -24.83
CA VAL A 3 -5.09 -4.77 -25.75
C VAL A 3 -5.19 -3.24 -25.76
N PRO A 4 -5.21 -2.59 -26.93
CA PRO A 4 -5.39 -1.14 -27.01
C PRO A 4 -6.82 -0.74 -26.62
N GLY A 5 -6.95 0.39 -25.92
CA GLY A 5 -8.24 0.92 -25.46
C GLY A 5 -8.19 2.45 -25.31
N LYS A 6 -9.37 3.06 -25.11
CA LYS A 6 -9.49 4.49 -24.84
C LYS A 6 -9.90 4.71 -23.38
N LEU A 7 -9.27 5.68 -22.74
CA LEU A 7 -9.59 6.06 -21.37
C LEU A 7 -10.87 6.89 -21.34
N SER A 8 -11.85 6.48 -20.53
CA SER A 8 -13.17 7.13 -20.45
C SER A 8 -13.40 7.89 -19.15
N ASP A 9 -12.97 7.35 -18.01
CA ASP A 9 -13.10 7.97 -16.68
C ASP A 9 -11.77 7.86 -15.94
N ILE A 10 -11.28 9.00 -15.44
CA ILE A 10 -10.02 9.12 -14.68
C ILE A 10 -10.26 9.49 -13.22
N GLU A 11 -11.48 9.89 -12.88
CA GLU A 11 -11.83 10.37 -11.56
C GLU A 11 -12.19 9.22 -10.63
N ARG A 12 -12.64 8.09 -11.18
CA ARG A 12 -13.02 6.90 -10.41
C ARG A 12 -12.15 5.71 -10.72
N VAL A 13 -11.61 5.09 -9.67
CA VAL A 13 -10.70 3.96 -9.76
C VAL A 13 -11.13 2.84 -8.84
N LEU A 14 -10.86 1.61 -9.25
CA LEU A 14 -11.10 0.43 -8.44
C LEU A 14 -9.88 0.18 -7.54
N VAL A 15 -10.11 0.08 -6.22
CA VAL A 15 -9.06 -0.10 -5.22
C VAL A 15 -9.24 -1.42 -4.49
N ASP A 16 -8.17 -2.22 -4.43
CA ASP A 16 -8.11 -3.43 -3.61
C ASP A 16 -7.90 -3.09 -2.13
N VAL A 17 -8.85 -3.51 -1.30
CA VAL A 17 -8.85 -3.30 0.15
C VAL A 17 -8.41 -4.52 0.96
N GLY A 18 -8.24 -5.68 0.32
CA GLY A 18 -7.89 -6.95 0.96
C GLY A 18 -8.98 -8.02 0.85
N THR A 19 -8.64 -9.24 1.23
CA THR A 19 -9.52 -10.44 1.21
C THR A 19 -10.24 -10.69 -0.12
N GLY A 20 -9.71 -10.16 -1.25
CA GLY A 20 -10.31 -10.28 -2.58
C GLY A 20 -11.42 -9.26 -2.87
N TYR A 21 -11.58 -8.22 -2.04
CA TYR A 21 -12.60 -7.19 -2.24
C TYR A 21 -12.03 -5.94 -2.90
N TYR A 22 -12.83 -5.42 -3.84
CA TYR A 22 -12.55 -4.20 -4.57
C TYR A 22 -13.62 -3.16 -4.28
N VAL A 23 -13.20 -1.91 -4.10
CA VAL A 23 -14.07 -0.77 -3.83
C VAL A 23 -13.78 0.34 -4.82
N GLU A 24 -14.81 0.88 -5.45
CA GLU A 24 -14.71 2.07 -6.29
C GLU A 24 -14.47 3.30 -5.40
N LYS A 25 -13.45 4.09 -5.73
CA LYS A 25 -13.05 5.31 -5.01
C LYS A 25 -12.74 6.43 -6.00
N SER A 26 -12.84 7.67 -5.52
CA SER A 26 -12.27 8.79 -6.26
C SER A 26 -10.75 8.65 -6.36
N ALA A 27 -10.14 9.23 -7.39
CA ALA A 27 -8.69 9.24 -7.56
C ALA A 27 -7.99 9.92 -6.36
N ALA A 28 -8.61 10.94 -5.76
CA ALA A 28 -8.12 11.59 -4.55
C ALA A 28 -8.14 10.65 -3.33
N ASP A 29 -9.29 10.00 -3.07
CA ASP A 29 -9.42 9.07 -1.95
C ASP A 29 -8.50 7.85 -2.09
N ALA A 30 -8.29 7.40 -3.33
CA ALA A 30 -7.35 6.32 -3.63
C ALA A 30 -5.90 6.71 -3.30
N ARG A 31 -5.47 7.93 -3.63
CA ARG A 31 -4.15 8.45 -3.27
C ARG A 31 -3.96 8.49 -1.75
N ASP A 32 -4.95 9.00 -1.02
CA ASP A 32 -4.91 9.07 0.43
C ASP A 32 -4.90 7.67 1.07
N PHE A 33 -5.66 6.74 0.51
CA PHE A 33 -5.66 5.35 0.92
C PHE A 33 -4.27 4.69 0.76
N PHE A 34 -3.62 4.89 -0.40
CA PHE A 34 -2.28 4.35 -0.62
C PHE A 34 -1.23 5.03 0.26
N LYS A 35 -1.33 6.35 0.48
CA LYS A 35 -0.45 7.07 1.42
C LYS A 35 -0.54 6.48 2.83
N ARG A 36 -1.76 6.25 3.34
CA ARG A 36 -1.97 5.58 4.62
C ARG A 36 -1.40 4.16 4.67
N LYS A 37 -1.52 3.39 3.58
CA LYS A 37 -0.93 2.04 3.49
C LYS A 37 0.59 2.09 3.57
N ILE A 38 1.23 3.05 2.88
CA ILE A 38 2.67 3.29 2.95
C ILE A 38 3.08 3.63 4.39
N ASP A 39 2.42 4.62 5.01
CA ASP A 39 2.74 5.04 6.38
C ASP A 39 2.57 3.89 7.39
N PHE A 40 1.55 3.06 7.21
CA PHE A 40 1.33 1.89 8.04
C PHE A 40 2.50 0.90 7.91
N LEU A 41 2.90 0.55 6.69
CA LEU A 41 4.00 -0.38 6.43
C LEU A 41 5.33 0.17 6.98
N THR A 42 5.61 1.45 6.77
CA THR A 42 6.81 2.12 7.30
C THR A 42 6.86 2.03 8.82
N LYS A 43 5.76 2.36 9.52
CA LYS A 43 5.69 2.25 10.98
C LYS A 43 5.87 0.81 11.48
N GLN A 44 5.41 -0.19 10.74
CA GLN A 44 5.66 -1.59 11.12
C GLN A 44 7.14 -1.96 10.96
N MET A 45 7.78 -1.50 9.87
CA MET A 45 9.22 -1.73 9.67
C MET A 45 10.06 -1.06 10.76
N GLU A 46 9.76 0.20 11.10
CA GLU A 46 10.45 0.97 12.14
C GLU A 46 10.35 0.30 13.52
N LYS A 47 9.23 -0.36 13.83
CA LYS A 47 9.06 -1.11 15.09
C LYS A 47 9.92 -2.37 15.14
N ILE A 48 10.11 -3.04 14.00
CA ILE A 48 10.84 -4.32 13.92
C ILE A 48 12.36 -4.08 13.88
N GLN A 49 12.81 -2.97 13.29
CA GLN A 49 14.21 -2.68 13.07
C GLN A 49 15.09 -2.68 14.35
N PRO A 50 14.69 -2.07 15.49
CA PRO A 50 15.47 -2.13 16.73
C PRO A 50 15.60 -3.55 17.28
N ALA A 51 14.49 -4.30 17.31
CA ALA A 51 14.50 -5.69 17.80
C ALA A 51 15.43 -6.58 16.96
N LEU A 52 15.51 -6.34 15.65
CA LEU A 52 16.45 -7.03 14.77
C LEU A 52 17.91 -6.65 15.07
N GLN A 53 18.19 -5.37 15.30
CA GLN A 53 19.53 -4.88 15.66
C GLN A 53 20.00 -5.44 17.01
N GLU A 54 19.14 -5.41 18.03
CA GLU A 54 19.42 -5.99 19.35
C GLU A 54 19.76 -7.49 19.25
N LYS A 55 18.93 -8.25 18.52
CA LYS A 55 19.17 -9.69 18.29
C LYS A 55 20.48 -9.95 17.56
N HIS A 56 20.88 -9.10 16.62
CA HIS A 56 22.14 -9.24 15.90
C HIS A 56 23.33 -8.91 16.80
N ALA A 57 23.23 -7.86 17.62
CA ALA A 57 24.26 -7.48 18.58
C ALA A 57 24.47 -8.53 19.68
N MET A 58 23.42 -9.18 20.17
CA MET A 58 23.52 -10.25 21.18
C MET A 58 24.13 -11.57 20.64
N LYS A 59 24.22 -11.74 19.32
CA LYS A 59 24.80 -12.94 18.70
C LYS A 59 26.30 -12.84 18.44
N GLN A 60 26.88 -11.64 18.57
CA GLN A 60 28.32 -11.40 18.52
C GLN A 60 28.89 -11.40 19.94
#